data_AF-A0A7V9V459-F1
#
_entry.id   AF-A0A7V9V459-F1
#
_cell.length_a   1.000
_cell.length_b   1.000
_cell.length_c   1.000
_cell.angle_alpha   90.00
_cell.angle_beta   90.00
_cell.angle_gamma   90.00
#
_symmetry.space_group_name_H-M   'P 1'
#
loop_
_entity.id
_entity.type
_entity.pdbx_description
1 polymer ?
#
loop_
_entity_poly.entity_id
_entity_poly.type
_entity_poly.pdbx_seq_one_letter_code
_entity_poly.pdbx_strand_id
1 'polypeptide(L)'
;MSKVCDITGAKVSRGSIIHRRGMAKKKGGVGRHVTKNVPRTFTPNLQEHRVWIPELRKYMRIKVTARAMKTLNKNGAYATLKKAGLISA
;
A
#
# COMPACT_ATOMS: atom_id res chain seq x y z
N MET A 1 -3.52 -11.67 -11.49
CA MET A 1 -2.77 -11.57 -10.21
C MET A 1 -3.49 -10.63 -9.25
N SER A 2 -3.73 -11.06 -8.01
CA SER A 2 -4.31 -10.23 -6.95
C SER A 2 -3.40 -9.02 -6.63
N LYS A 3 -3.98 -7.81 -6.59
CA LYS A 3 -3.30 -6.57 -6.16
C LYS A 3 -3.34 -6.46 -4.63
N VAL A 4 -2.72 -7.44 -3.97
CA VAL A 4 -2.63 -7.53 -2.52
C VAL A 4 -1.15 -7.66 -2.13
N CYS A 5 -0.76 -6.98 -1.06
CA CYS A 5 0.57 -7.15 -0.47
C CYS A 5 0.59 -8.36 0.46
N ASP A 6 1.58 -9.23 0.29
CA ASP A 6 1.65 -10.50 1.03
C ASP A 6 1.95 -10.29 2.53
N ILE A 7 2.67 -9.22 2.90
CA ILE A 7 3.04 -8.93 4.29
C ILE A 7 1.99 -8.07 5.01
N THR A 8 1.53 -7.01 4.36
CA THR A 8 0.70 -5.97 5.01
C THR A 8 -0.79 -6.10 4.69
N GLY A 9 -1.16 -6.99 3.77
CA GLY A 9 -2.55 -7.12 3.28
C GLY A 9 -3.06 -5.90 2.53
N ALA A 10 -2.19 -4.94 2.19
CA ALA A 10 -2.58 -3.73 1.48
C ALA A 10 -3.25 -4.11 0.16
N LYS A 11 -4.51 -3.69 0.01
CA LYS A 11 -5.37 -4.03 -1.11
C LYS A 11 -5.91 -2.77 -1.79
N VAL A 12 -6.47 -2.97 -2.96
CA VAL A 12 -7.15 -1.92 -3.71
C VAL A 12 -8.33 -1.39 -2.89
N SER A 13 -8.45 -0.07 -2.79
CA SER A 13 -9.61 0.59 -2.17
C SER A 13 -10.35 1.46 -3.17
N ARG A 14 -11.65 1.64 -2.95
CA ARG A 14 -12.50 2.52 -3.75
C ARG A 14 -12.57 3.88 -3.08
N GLY A 15 -12.61 4.93 -3.87
CA GLY A 15 -13.04 6.24 -3.40
C GLY A 15 -13.43 7.12 -4.56
N SER A 16 -13.21 8.42 -4.43
CA SER A 16 -13.66 9.38 -5.44
C SER A 16 -12.69 10.53 -5.67
N ILE A 17 -12.88 11.20 -6.80
CA ILE A 17 -12.26 12.47 -7.15
C ILE A 17 -13.34 13.54 -7.03
N ILE A 18 -13.15 14.50 -6.12
CA ILE A 18 -14.07 15.62 -5.91
C ILE A 18 -13.50 16.83 -6.63
N HIS A 19 -14.16 17.23 -7.72
CA HIS A 19 -13.82 18.44 -8.45
C HIS A 19 -14.42 19.65 -7.75
N ARG A 20 -13.58 20.57 -7.30
CA ARG A 20 -14.00 21.81 -6.62
C ARG A 20 -13.57 23.03 -7.42
N ARG A 21 -14.41 24.07 -7.44
CA ARG A 21 -14.14 25.37 -8.08
C ARG A 21 -14.21 26.50 -7.05
N GLY A 22 -13.52 27.60 -7.32
CA GLY A 22 -13.46 28.76 -6.44
C GLY A 22 -12.33 28.70 -5.40
N MET A 23 -12.14 29.82 -4.70
CA MET A 23 -11.11 29.96 -3.67
C MET A 23 -11.63 29.49 -2.30
N ALA A 24 -10.75 28.96 -1.45
CA ALA A 24 -11.13 28.57 -0.09
C ALA A 24 -11.53 29.81 0.75
N LYS A 25 -12.53 29.65 1.63
CA LYS A 25 -12.86 30.68 2.64
C LYS A 25 -11.65 31.08 3.48
N LYS A 26 -10.84 30.10 3.90
CA LYS A 26 -9.58 30.34 4.63
C LYS A 26 -8.60 31.27 3.91
N LYS A 27 -8.67 31.36 2.57
CA LYS A 27 -7.81 32.23 1.76
C LYS A 27 -8.49 33.57 1.41
N GLY A 28 -9.60 33.93 2.05
CA GLY A 28 -10.32 35.19 1.80
C GLY A 28 -11.32 35.14 0.63
N GLY A 29 -11.60 33.96 0.06
CA GLY A 29 -12.63 33.79 -0.97
C GLY A 29 -14.02 33.48 -0.41
N VAL A 30 -15.05 33.49 -1.27
CA VAL A 30 -16.44 33.15 -0.89
C VAL A 30 -16.60 31.67 -0.50
N GLY A 31 -15.79 30.78 -1.07
CA GLY A 31 -15.79 29.34 -0.76
C GLY A 31 -15.63 28.46 -2.00
N ARG A 32 -15.38 27.16 -1.76
CA ARG A 32 -15.21 26.17 -2.83
C ARG A 32 -16.52 25.41 -3.11
N HIS A 33 -17.05 25.53 -4.31
CA HIS A 33 -18.21 24.77 -4.77
C HIS A 33 -17.80 23.38 -5.32
N VAL A 34 -18.58 22.35 -5.05
CA VAL A 34 -18.35 20.99 -5.59
C VAL A 34 -19.03 20.88 -6.96
N THR A 35 -18.24 20.68 -8.01
CA THR A 35 -18.74 20.62 -9.40
C THR A 35 -19.14 19.20 -9.82
N LYS A 36 -18.34 18.21 -9.44
CA LYS A 36 -18.58 16.80 -9.79
C LYS A 36 -17.88 15.88 -8.81
N ASN A 37 -18.49 14.75 -8.53
CA ASN A 37 -17.87 13.64 -7.80
C ASN A 37 -17.78 12.43 -8.73
N VAL A 38 -16.56 11.93 -8.97
CA VAL A 38 -16.32 10.82 -9.89
C VAL A 38 -15.71 9.65 -9.12
N PRO A 39 -16.24 8.42 -9.24
CA PRO A 39 -15.64 7.26 -8.59
C PRO A 39 -14.25 6.98 -9.17
N ARG A 40 -13.33 6.56 -8.31
CA ARG A 40 -12.01 6.08 -8.70
C ARG A 40 -11.52 4.95 -7.81
N THR A 41 -10.44 4.32 -8.25
CA THR A 41 -9.81 3.20 -7.57
C THR A 41 -8.41 3.59 -7.12
N PHE A 42 -8.10 3.35 -5.85
CA PHE A 42 -6.77 3.54 -5.27
C PHE A 42 -6.04 2.21 -5.24
N THR A 43 -4.99 2.08 -6.03
CA THR A 43 -4.16 0.88 -6.05
C THR A 43 -2.93 1.06 -5.16
N PRO A 44 -2.55 0.05 -4.35
CA PRO A 44 -1.27 0.06 -3.67
C PRO A 44 -0.11 -0.01 -4.70
N ASN A 45 0.98 0.71 -4.42
CA ASN A 45 2.23 0.60 -5.19
C ASN A 45 2.92 -0.72 -4.82
N LEU A 46 2.52 -1.80 -5.49
CA LEU A 46 3.04 -3.15 -5.29
C LEU A 46 4.24 -3.35 -6.20
N GLN A 47 5.33 -3.87 -5.64
CA GLN A 47 6.54 -4.24 -6.35
C GLN A 47 6.86 -5.70 -6.06
N GLU A 48 7.36 -6.41 -7.06
CA GLU A 48 7.90 -7.75 -6.87
C GLU A 48 9.34 -7.63 -6.36
N HIS A 49 9.61 -8.22 -5.20
CA HIS A 49 10.92 -8.20 -4.59
C HIS A 49 11.36 -9.61 -4.22
N ARG A 50 12.65 -9.91 -4.43
CA ARG A 50 13.27 -11.16 -4.02
C ARG A 50 13.99 -10.96 -2.70
N VAL A 51 13.57 -11.70 -1.67
CA VAL A 51 14.15 -11.62 -0.32
C VAL A 51 14.91 -12.91 -0.03
N TRP A 52 16.13 -12.79 0.48
CA TRP A 52 16.90 -13.91 1.02
C TRP A 52 16.45 -14.19 2.44
N ILE A 53 16.13 -15.45 2.75
CA ILE A 53 15.77 -15.89 4.10
C ILE A 53 16.92 -16.75 4.61
N PRO A 54 17.73 -16.24 5.56
CA PRO A 54 18.90 -16.95 6.06
C PRO A 54 18.57 -18.32 6.69
N GLU A 55 17.46 -18.41 7.42
CA GLU A 55 17.06 -19.63 8.14
C GLU A 55 16.68 -20.78 7.19
N LEU A 56 16.11 -20.44 6.03
CA LEU A 56 15.68 -21.42 5.03
C LEU A 56 16.72 -21.60 3.90
N ARG A 57 17.81 -20.82 3.90
CA ARG A 57 18.83 -20.74 2.84
C ARG A 57 18.22 -20.67 1.44
N LYS A 58 17.11 -19.92 1.29
CA LYS A 58 16.33 -19.83 0.05
C LYS A 58 15.96 -18.38 -0.25
N TYR A 59 15.84 -18.09 -1.54
CA TYR A 59 15.25 -16.84 -2.02
C TYR A 59 13.74 -17.02 -2.21
N MET A 60 12.95 -16.08 -1.69
CA MET A 60 11.51 -16.04 -1.90
C MET A 60 11.11 -14.77 -2.66
N ARG A 61 10.25 -14.91 -3.67
CA ARG A 61 9.65 -13.78 -4.38
C ARG A 61 8.34 -13.41 -3.69
N ILE A 62 8.20 -12.14 -3.31
CA ILE A 62 7.01 -11.62 -2.64
C ILE A 62 6.57 -10.30 -3.28
N LYS A 63 5.27 -10.03 -3.24
CA LYS A 63 4.69 -8.74 -3.60
C LYS A 63 4.60 -7.86 -2.38
N VAL A 64 5.39 -6.80 -2.39
CA VAL A 64 5.54 -5.90 -1.26
C VAL A 64 5.19 -4.47 -1.63
N THR A 65 4.64 -3.75 -0.67
CA THR A 65 4.62 -2.29 -0.72
C THR A 65 5.91 -1.74 -0.12
N ALA A 66 6.22 -0.47 -0.41
CA ALA A 66 7.35 0.22 0.21
C ALA A 66 7.28 0.21 1.75
N ARG A 67 6.06 0.27 2.33
CA ARG A 67 5.86 0.16 3.78
C ARG A 67 6.24 -1.23 4.29
N ALA A 68 5.86 -2.28 3.57
CA ALA A 68 6.21 -3.66 3.91
C ALA A 68 7.72 -3.89 3.83
N MET A 69 8.40 -3.29 2.85
CA MET A 69 9.86 -3.35 2.73
C MET A 69 10.55 -2.69 3.94
N LYS A 70 10.04 -1.54 4.40
CA LYS A 70 10.54 -0.91 5.64
C LYS A 70 10.37 -1.81 6.87
N THR A 71 9.22 -2.49 6.99
CA THR A 71 8.99 -3.45 8.08
C THR A 71 9.95 -4.63 8.03
N LEU A 72 10.21 -5.16 6.82
CA LEU A 72 11.12 -6.27 6.60
C LEU A 72 12.55 -5.92 7.05
N ASN A 73 13.03 -4.72 6.71
CA ASN A 73 14.34 -4.26 7.13
C ASN A 73 14.44 -4.03 8.65
N LYS A 74 13.34 -3.62 9.30
CA LYS A 74 13.35 -3.33 10.75
C LYS A 74 13.29 -4.61 11.60
N ASN A 75 12.42 -5.55 11.24
CA ASN A 75 12.10 -6.71 12.07
C ASN A 75 12.80 -8.01 11.61
N GLY A 76 13.49 -7.97 10.47
CA GLY A 76 14.07 -9.15 9.83
C GLY A 76 13.07 -9.91 8.94
N ALA A 77 13.61 -10.65 7.97
CA ALA A 77 12.81 -11.35 6.96
C ALA A 77 11.96 -12.47 7.58
N TYR A 78 12.54 -13.33 8.42
CA TYR A 78 11.86 -14.51 8.96
C TYR A 78 10.70 -14.18 9.89
N ALA A 79 10.91 -13.31 10.87
CA ALA A 79 9.87 -12.90 11.82
C ALA A 79 8.69 -12.23 11.10
N THR A 80 8.97 -11.41 10.09
CA THR A 80 7.95 -10.72 9.31
C THR A 80 7.14 -11.67 8.43
N LEU A 81 7.81 -12.63 7.79
CA LEU A 81 7.16 -13.61 6.90
C LEU A 81 6.39 -14.68 7.67
N LYS A 82 6.90 -15.12 8.84
CA LYS A 82 6.17 -15.99 9.78
C LYS A 82 4.89 -15.32 10.28
N LYS A 83 4.98 -14.04 10.66
CA LYS A 83 3.81 -13.26 11.10
C LYS A 83 2.77 -13.10 9.99
N ALA A 84 3.22 -12.97 8.74
CA ALA A 84 2.36 -12.89 7.57
C ALA A 84 1.74 -14.25 7.17
N GLY A 85 2.13 -15.36 7.80
CA GLY A 85 1.65 -16.71 7.47
C GLY A 85 2.20 -17.27 6.17
N LEU A 86 3.27 -16.66 5.61
CA LEU A 86 3.90 -17.09 4.36
C LEU A 86 4.91 -18.22 4.56
N ILE A 87 5.31 -18.45 5.81
CA ILE A 87 6.22 -19.53 6.23
C ILE A 87 5.55 -20.22 7.42
N SER A 88 5.28 -21.52 7.31
CA SER A 88 5.03 -22.35 8.50
C SER A 88 6.39 -22.73 9.09
N ALA A 89 6.50 -22.64 10.42
CA ALA A 89 7.56 -23.35 11.12
C ALA A 89 7.38 -24.86 10.90
#